data_AF-A0A957P058-F1
#
_entry.id   AF-A0A957P058-F1
#
_cell.length_a   1.000
_cell.length_b   1.000
_cell.length_c   1.000
_cell.angle_alpha   90.00
_cell.angle_beta   90.00
_cell.angle_gamma   90.00
#
_symmetry.space_group_name_H-M   'P 1'
#
loop_
_entity.id
_entity.type
_entity.pdbx_description
1 polymer ?
#
loop_
_entity_poly.entity_id
_entity_poly.type
_entity_poly.pdbx_seq_one_letter_code
_entity_poly.pdbx_strand_id
1 'polypeptide(L)'
;TLGVRVSRAAFATLDQKLYLNVWFDGNRDGDWQDTGECIFDNQHKAQSFEWIVQNWTIDPSTIPAGGYIDIKVPTKLIYNAKPDAPAWMRFTLSEQPAVKPAAGLPDGRGPQQPATFRTGETEDYLRPGKQQGEPGQIGIDKTAQTSTSPVNVGDIIEYSVYLTHSGGTAPASTSMVDQLPAEVVLASPPVVTELTPSAAPLVANFNAASGPNGAVEWSGTLSPGAAIRIDFKVRVRYCPPNGVIQNIAVAHQVDGSEIKALADVKVDCTITKPGLDLQKHIIIRDG
;
A
#
# COMPACT_ATOMS: atom_id res chain seq x y z
N THR A 1 -12.90 -0.65 12.81
CA THR A 1 -13.63 -1.09 14.02
C THR A 1 -13.00 -0.44 15.22
N LEU A 2 -13.79 -0.16 16.25
CA LEU A 2 -13.37 0.44 17.52
C LEU A 2 -13.54 -0.60 18.64
N GLY A 3 -12.50 -0.81 19.45
CA GLY A 3 -12.61 -1.61 20.67
C GLY A 3 -13.17 -0.75 21.79
N VAL A 4 -14.26 -1.18 22.42
CA VAL A 4 -14.93 -0.44 23.51
C VAL A 4 -15.15 -1.39 24.67
N ARG A 5 -14.78 -0.94 25.88
CA ARG A 5 -15.11 -1.62 27.13
C ARG A 5 -16.37 -1.00 27.71
N VAL A 6 -17.37 -1.83 28.02
CA VAL A 6 -18.60 -1.38 28.67
C VAL A 6 -18.73 -2.11 29.99
N SER A 7 -18.85 -1.35 31.08
CA SER A 7 -18.94 -1.89 32.44
C SER A 7 -20.32 -1.69 33.04
N ARG A 8 -20.71 -2.59 33.94
CA ARG A 8 -21.98 -2.53 34.65
C ARG A 8 -21.73 -2.70 36.15
N ALA A 9 -22.26 -1.78 36.95
CA ALA A 9 -22.20 -1.89 38.41
C ALA A 9 -22.98 -3.11 38.93
N ALA A 10 -22.55 -3.68 40.06
CA ALA A 10 -23.11 -4.92 40.62
C ALA A 10 -24.61 -4.86 40.90
N PHE A 11 -25.11 -3.70 41.29
CA PHE A 11 -26.52 -3.48 41.65
C PHE A 11 -27.30 -2.68 40.61
N ALA A 12 -26.73 -2.46 39.42
CA ALA A 12 -27.44 -1.79 38.34
C ALA A 12 -28.52 -2.71 37.75
N THR A 13 -29.78 -2.26 37.84
CA THR A 13 -30.92 -2.85 37.15
C THR A 13 -31.09 -2.14 35.80
N LEU A 14 -30.64 -2.79 34.73
CA LEU A 14 -30.71 -2.29 33.36
C LEU A 14 -31.58 -3.22 32.54
N ASP A 15 -32.88 -2.91 32.46
CA ASP A 15 -33.87 -3.76 31.77
C ASP A 15 -34.20 -3.25 30.35
N GLN A 16 -33.46 -2.24 29.88
CA GLN A 16 -33.66 -1.60 28.57
C GLN A 16 -32.37 -1.62 27.74
N LYS A 17 -32.53 -1.70 26.41
CA LYS A 17 -31.40 -1.63 25.47
C LYS A 17 -30.64 -0.30 25.64
N LEU A 18 -29.32 -0.36 25.51
CA LEU A 18 -28.47 0.82 25.46
C LEU A 18 -27.99 1.07 24.02
N TYR A 19 -27.76 2.33 23.69
CA TYR A 19 -27.21 2.77 22.42
C TYR A 19 -25.87 3.44 22.68
N LEU A 20 -24.82 2.87 22.09
CA LEU A 20 -23.52 3.49 22.00
C LEU A 20 -23.47 4.36 20.74
N ASN A 21 -23.08 5.61 20.93
CA ASN A 21 -22.75 6.53 19.87
C ASN A 21 -21.35 7.10 20.10
N VAL A 22 -20.61 7.26 19.01
CA VAL A 22 -19.26 7.83 19.07
C VAL A 22 -19.09 8.83 17.95
N TRP A 23 -18.61 10.02 18.31
CA TRP A 23 -18.17 11.04 17.37
C TRP A 23 -16.66 11.24 17.44
N PHE A 24 -16.08 11.65 16.32
CA PHE A 24 -14.68 11.99 16.15
C PHE A 24 -14.60 13.37 15.47
N ASP A 25 -14.18 14.39 16.21
CA ASP A 25 -14.02 15.78 15.76
C ASP A 25 -12.76 15.89 14.88
N GLY A 26 -12.95 15.59 13.61
CA GLY A 26 -11.90 15.25 12.65
C GLY A 26 -11.27 16.45 11.97
N ASN A 27 -12.00 17.56 11.92
CA ASN A 27 -11.56 18.89 11.47
C ASN A 27 -11.17 19.80 12.66
N ARG A 28 -11.61 19.49 13.89
CA ARG A 28 -11.23 20.17 15.15
C ARG A 28 -11.84 21.56 15.31
N ASP A 29 -13.07 21.74 14.85
CA ASP A 29 -13.82 22.98 15.02
C ASP A 29 -14.86 22.91 16.16
N GLY A 30 -15.13 21.70 16.67
CA GLY A 30 -15.90 21.48 17.88
C GLY A 30 -17.41 21.35 17.68
N ASP A 31 -17.91 21.37 16.44
CA ASP A 31 -19.28 21.03 16.09
C ASP A 31 -19.32 19.70 15.33
N TRP A 32 -19.45 18.62 16.08
CA TRP A 32 -19.37 17.19 15.74
C TRP A 32 -20.36 16.66 14.68
N GLN A 33 -20.67 17.43 13.64
CA GLN A 33 -21.74 17.22 12.69
C GLN A 33 -21.26 17.22 11.23
N ASP A 34 -19.97 16.97 11.01
CA ASP A 34 -19.40 17.04 9.67
C ASP A 34 -19.32 15.72 8.91
N THR A 35 -19.18 15.89 7.60
CA THR A 35 -18.83 14.84 6.66
C THR A 35 -17.70 15.31 5.75
N GLY A 36 -16.95 14.34 5.22
CA GLY A 36 -15.93 14.60 4.21
C GLY A 36 -15.86 13.51 3.17
N GLU A 37 -14.82 13.58 2.34
CA GLU A 37 -14.48 12.54 1.38
C GLU A 37 -13.25 11.75 1.88
N CYS A 38 -13.35 10.43 1.88
CA CYS A 38 -12.19 9.54 1.94
C CYS A 38 -11.84 9.10 0.51
N ILE A 39 -10.59 9.30 0.12
CA ILE A 39 -10.04 8.83 -1.16
C ILE A 39 -9.20 7.59 -0.87
N PHE A 40 -9.49 6.51 -1.58
CA PHE A 40 -8.73 5.25 -1.49
C PHE A 40 -7.64 5.19 -2.56
N ASP A 41 -6.68 4.27 -2.42
CA ASP A 41 -5.53 4.12 -3.33
C ASP A 41 -5.92 3.92 -4.81
N ASN A 42 -7.11 3.35 -5.06
CA ASN A 42 -7.68 3.18 -6.40
C ASN A 42 -8.48 4.39 -6.90
N GLN A 43 -8.30 5.56 -6.28
CA GLN A 43 -9.04 6.80 -6.51
C GLN A 43 -10.55 6.72 -6.28
N HIS A 44 -11.05 5.61 -5.70
CA HIS A 44 -12.43 5.55 -5.27
C HIS A 44 -12.67 6.57 -4.16
N LYS A 45 -13.83 7.23 -4.19
CA LYS A 45 -14.25 8.18 -3.18
C LYS A 45 -15.43 7.62 -2.41
N ALA A 46 -15.38 7.70 -1.08
CA ALA A 46 -16.53 7.42 -0.24
C ALA A 46 -16.71 8.50 0.81
N GLN A 47 -17.96 8.71 1.22
CA GLN A 47 -18.30 9.68 2.24
C GLN A 47 -17.83 9.20 3.62
N SER A 48 -17.18 10.09 4.35
CA SER A 48 -16.75 9.92 5.73
C SER A 48 -17.53 10.83 6.66
N PHE A 49 -17.55 10.47 7.95
CA PHE A 49 -18.40 11.07 8.96
C PHE A 49 -17.62 11.31 10.23
N GLU A 50 -18.02 12.33 10.98
CA GLU A 50 -17.62 12.48 12.38
C GLU A 50 -18.43 11.55 13.30
N TRP A 51 -19.70 11.29 12.98
CA TRP A 51 -20.52 10.31 13.70
C TRP A 51 -20.17 8.87 13.28
N ILE A 52 -19.09 8.34 13.86
CA ILE A 52 -18.43 7.11 13.44
C ILE A 52 -19.06 5.83 13.99
N VAL A 53 -19.74 5.87 15.14
CA VAL A 53 -20.54 4.76 15.67
C VAL A 53 -21.97 5.26 15.85
N GLN A 54 -22.91 4.65 15.11
CA GLN A 54 -24.26 5.17 14.95
C GLN A 54 -25.27 4.22 15.57
N ASN A 55 -25.79 4.59 16.74
CA ASN A 55 -26.83 3.88 17.50
C ASN A 55 -26.54 2.38 17.65
N TRP A 56 -25.30 2.04 17.99
CA TRP A 56 -24.92 0.65 18.19
C TRP A 56 -25.61 0.09 19.43
N THR A 57 -26.46 -0.92 19.25
CA THR A 57 -27.25 -1.48 20.34
C THR A 57 -26.41 -2.41 21.20
N ILE A 58 -26.47 -2.22 22.52
CA ILE A 58 -25.89 -3.08 23.54
C ILE A 58 -27.02 -3.66 24.36
N ASP A 59 -27.03 -4.98 24.50
CA ASP A 59 -27.89 -5.69 25.43
C ASP A 59 -27.22 -5.75 26.81
N PRO A 60 -27.71 -5.03 27.84
CA PRO A 60 -27.08 -4.97 29.15
C PRO A 60 -27.07 -6.33 29.87
N SER A 61 -27.95 -7.26 29.49
CA SER A 61 -27.98 -8.61 30.07
C SER A 61 -26.72 -9.42 29.74
N THR A 62 -26.02 -9.05 28.67
CA THR A 62 -24.74 -9.65 28.27
C THR A 62 -23.56 -9.18 29.12
N ILE A 63 -23.74 -8.11 29.92
CA ILE A 63 -22.70 -7.56 30.79
C ILE A 63 -22.87 -8.15 32.20
N PRO A 64 -21.87 -8.88 32.71
CA PRO A 64 -21.91 -9.40 34.07
C PRO A 64 -22.14 -8.29 35.10
N ALA A 65 -22.98 -8.55 36.11
CA ALA A 65 -23.17 -7.62 37.21
C ALA A 65 -21.84 -7.40 37.95
N GLY A 66 -21.39 -6.15 38.05
CA GLY A 66 -20.09 -5.79 38.64
C GLY A 66 -18.91 -6.07 37.73
N GLY A 67 -19.15 -6.39 36.46
CA GLY A 67 -18.14 -6.73 35.47
C GLY A 67 -18.19 -5.84 34.23
N TYR A 68 -17.56 -6.32 33.16
CA TYR A 68 -17.47 -5.63 31.89
C TYR A 68 -17.46 -6.60 30.71
N ILE A 69 -17.73 -6.07 29.52
CA ILE A 69 -17.46 -6.73 28.25
C ILE A 69 -16.58 -5.84 27.38
N ASP A 70 -15.74 -6.45 26.56
CA ASP A 70 -14.98 -5.79 25.51
C ASP A 70 -15.63 -6.12 24.16
N ILE A 71 -16.14 -5.10 23.47
CA ILE A 71 -16.83 -5.25 22.19
C ILE A 71 -16.04 -4.60 21.06
N LYS A 72 -16.07 -5.21 19.87
CA LYS A 72 -15.56 -4.60 18.64
C LYS A 72 -16.73 -4.03 17.86
N VAL A 73 -16.79 -2.71 17.77
CA VAL A 73 -17.88 -1.99 17.13
C VAL A 73 -17.44 -1.56 15.72
N PRO A 74 -18.23 -1.83 14.67
CA PRO A 74 -17.95 -1.32 13.34
C PRO A 74 -18.07 0.20 13.33
N THR A 75 -17.13 0.86 12.66
CA THR A 75 -17.14 2.31 12.47
C THR A 75 -17.55 2.62 11.04
N LYS A 76 -18.21 3.76 10.82
CA LYS A 76 -18.24 4.40 9.50
C LYS A 76 -16.83 4.86 9.11
N LEU A 77 -16.67 5.27 7.84
CA LEU A 77 -15.45 5.93 7.41
C LEU A 77 -15.28 7.22 8.22
N ILE A 78 -14.10 7.40 8.79
CA ILE A 78 -13.81 8.47 9.74
C ILE A 78 -13.36 9.69 8.95
N TYR A 79 -14.03 10.83 9.15
CA TYR A 79 -13.50 12.09 8.66
C TYR A 79 -12.35 12.52 9.55
N ASN A 80 -11.14 12.65 9.02
CA ASN A 80 -9.96 13.06 9.80
C ASN A 80 -8.99 13.85 8.91
N ALA A 81 -9.13 15.17 8.93
CA ALA A 81 -8.37 16.05 8.05
C ALA A 81 -6.88 16.14 8.39
N LYS A 82 -6.47 15.78 9.62
CA LYS A 82 -5.07 15.83 10.10
C LYS A 82 -4.76 14.64 11.01
N PRO A 83 -4.50 13.43 10.50
CA PRO A 83 -4.42 12.22 11.32
C PRO A 83 -3.32 12.21 12.39
N ASP A 84 -2.30 13.05 12.19
CA ASP A 84 -1.15 13.33 13.05
C ASP A 84 -1.45 14.28 14.22
N ALA A 85 -2.51 15.08 14.13
CA ALA A 85 -2.93 15.99 15.19
C ALA A 85 -3.92 15.31 16.17
N PRO A 86 -3.86 15.63 17.47
CA PRO A 86 -4.86 15.15 18.42
C PRO A 86 -6.25 15.63 18.01
N ALA A 87 -7.26 14.81 18.30
CA ALA A 87 -8.65 15.06 17.97
C ALA A 87 -9.54 14.61 19.13
N TRP A 88 -10.64 15.30 19.33
CA TRP A 88 -11.60 14.93 20.36
C TRP A 88 -12.49 13.79 19.89
N MET A 89 -12.83 12.91 20.83
CA MET A 89 -13.81 11.85 20.65
C MET A 89 -14.89 12.00 21.70
N ARG A 90 -16.16 11.92 21.29
CA ARG A 90 -17.30 11.95 22.20
C ARG A 90 -17.94 10.59 22.23
N PHE A 91 -18.10 10.05 23.42
CA PHE A 91 -18.82 8.81 23.65
C PHE A 91 -20.12 9.13 24.36
N THR A 92 -21.23 8.66 23.80
CA THR A 92 -22.52 8.68 24.47
C THR A 92 -23.01 7.25 24.60
N LEU A 93 -23.23 6.81 25.83
CA LEU A 93 -23.92 5.56 26.13
C LEU A 93 -25.23 5.94 26.80
N SER A 94 -26.37 5.64 26.18
CA SER A 94 -27.66 6.01 26.76
C SER A 94 -28.77 5.03 26.45
N GLU A 95 -29.90 5.18 27.14
CA GLU A 95 -31.10 4.39 26.87
C GLU A 95 -31.87 4.84 25.62
N GLN A 96 -31.39 5.86 24.92
CA GLN A 96 -32.04 6.43 23.73
C GLN A 96 -31.05 6.51 22.55
N PRO A 97 -31.53 6.48 21.30
CA PRO A 97 -30.69 6.83 20.16
C PRO A 97 -30.12 8.25 20.27
N ALA A 98 -29.05 8.53 19.51
CA ALA A 98 -28.49 9.87 19.38
C ALA A 98 -29.58 10.88 18.96
N VAL A 99 -29.55 12.07 19.57
CA VAL A 99 -30.44 13.16 19.20
C VAL A 99 -30.06 13.64 17.81
N LYS A 100 -31.06 13.74 16.94
CA LYS A 100 -30.91 14.34 15.61
C LYS A 100 -31.56 15.71 15.60
N PRO A 101 -30.83 16.80 15.30
CA PRO A 101 -31.43 18.12 15.14
C PRO A 101 -32.37 18.18 13.93
N ALA A 102 -33.30 19.14 13.94
CA ALA A 102 -34.28 19.32 12.86
C ALA A 102 -33.62 19.65 11.51
N ALA A 103 -32.47 20.31 11.53
CA ALA A 103 -31.59 20.51 10.39
C ALA A 103 -30.17 20.08 10.79
N GLY A 104 -29.46 19.39 9.89
CA GLY A 104 -28.09 18.92 10.13
C GLY A 104 -27.98 17.42 10.46
N LEU A 105 -26.74 17.01 10.73
CA LEU A 105 -26.41 15.66 11.19
C LEU A 105 -26.49 15.58 12.71
N PRO A 106 -26.62 14.37 13.30
CA PRO A 106 -26.44 14.19 14.74
C PRO A 106 -25.05 14.68 15.15
N ASP A 107 -25.01 15.58 16.12
CA ASP A 107 -23.85 16.38 16.52
C ASP A 107 -23.36 16.05 17.94
N GLY A 108 -23.75 14.88 18.45
CA GLY A 108 -23.38 14.45 19.79
C GLY A 108 -24.06 15.22 20.92
N ARG A 109 -25.11 16.01 20.66
CA ARG A 109 -25.89 16.67 21.72
C ARG A 109 -26.76 15.67 22.49
N GLY A 110 -26.99 15.99 23.76
CA GLY A 110 -28.00 15.32 24.58
C GLY A 110 -29.42 15.86 24.31
N PRO A 111 -30.45 15.26 24.95
CA PRO A 111 -31.82 15.75 24.88
C PRO A 111 -31.92 17.21 25.33
N GLN A 112 -32.78 17.99 24.67
CA GLN A 112 -33.01 19.38 25.05
C GLN A 112 -33.85 19.44 26.33
N GLN A 113 -33.44 20.29 27.28
CA GLN A 113 -34.19 20.54 28.51
C GLN A 113 -35.67 20.86 28.20
N PRO A 114 -36.63 20.29 28.94
CA PRO A 114 -36.48 19.53 30.20
C PRO A 114 -36.19 18.03 30.03
N ALA A 115 -36.04 17.52 28.81
CA ALA A 115 -35.65 16.12 28.61
C ALA A 115 -34.19 15.90 29.04
N THR A 116 -33.93 14.75 29.65
CA THR A 116 -32.58 14.29 30.02
C THR A 116 -32.46 12.81 29.73
N PHE A 117 -31.23 12.30 29.69
CA PHE A 117 -31.02 10.87 29.87
C PHE A 117 -31.40 10.48 31.30
N ARG A 118 -32.01 9.31 31.45
CA ARG A 118 -32.32 8.71 32.75
C ARG A 118 -31.12 7.98 33.32
N THR A 119 -30.41 7.26 32.45
CA THR A 119 -29.28 6.39 32.83
C THR A 119 -28.03 6.63 31.98
N GLY A 120 -28.17 7.34 30.86
CA GLY A 120 -27.08 7.61 29.96
C GLY A 120 -26.09 8.68 30.42
N GLU A 121 -24.91 8.63 29.81
CA GLU A 121 -23.80 9.55 30.03
C GLU A 121 -23.19 10.01 28.69
N THR A 122 -22.42 11.09 28.74
CA THR A 122 -21.65 11.59 27.60
C THR A 122 -20.30 12.10 28.09
N GLU A 123 -19.24 11.64 27.45
CA GLU A 123 -17.86 11.92 27.84
C GLU A 123 -17.00 12.24 26.62
N ASP A 124 -16.10 13.20 26.79
CA ASP A 124 -15.15 13.62 25.76
C ASP A 124 -13.75 13.16 26.13
N TYR A 125 -13.08 12.54 25.16
CA TYR A 125 -11.75 11.98 25.27
C TYR A 125 -10.85 12.61 24.22
N LEU A 126 -9.70 13.13 24.65
CA LEU A 126 -8.68 13.57 23.71
C LEU A 126 -7.93 12.34 23.21
N ARG A 127 -8.09 12.04 21.93
CA ARG A 127 -7.34 10.98 21.28
C ARG A 127 -6.05 11.60 20.71
N PRO A 128 -4.87 11.17 21.19
CA PRO A 128 -3.61 11.66 20.64
C PRO A 128 -3.53 11.41 19.14
N GLY A 129 -2.95 12.33 18.39
CA GLY A 129 -2.68 12.12 16.97
C GLY A 129 -1.87 10.85 16.77
N LYS A 130 -2.13 10.14 15.68
CA LYS A 130 -1.27 9.01 15.31
C LYS A 130 -0.28 9.61 14.35
N GLN A 131 0.98 9.70 14.75
CA GLN A 131 2.05 9.99 13.81
C GLN A 131 1.93 8.96 12.68
N GLN A 132 1.41 9.39 11.54
CA GLN A 132 1.56 8.66 10.31
C GLN A 132 3.06 8.67 10.09
N GLY A 133 3.69 7.50 10.12
CA GLY A 133 5.15 7.44 10.11
C GLY A 133 5.69 8.28 8.95
N GLU A 134 6.82 8.94 9.17
CA GLU A 134 7.40 9.83 8.15
C GLU A 134 7.64 9.01 6.87
N PRO A 135 7.29 9.53 5.67
CA PRO A 135 7.57 8.83 4.44
C PRO A 135 9.09 8.73 4.26
N GLY A 136 9.58 7.50 4.03
CA GLY A 136 10.97 7.30 3.60
C GLY A 136 11.08 7.44 2.09
N GLN A 137 12.28 7.17 1.57
CA GLN A 137 12.59 7.18 0.14
C GLN A 137 12.88 5.77 -0.34
N ILE A 138 12.34 5.43 -1.50
CA ILE A 138 12.76 4.24 -2.24
C ILE A 138 14.08 4.56 -2.94
N GLY A 139 15.06 3.68 -2.76
CA GLY A 139 16.29 3.67 -3.55
C GLY A 139 16.27 2.49 -4.53
N ILE A 140 16.77 2.72 -5.74
CA ILE A 140 16.99 1.66 -6.74
C ILE A 140 18.44 1.68 -7.20
N ASP A 141 19.05 0.51 -7.32
CA ASP A 141 20.34 0.31 -7.96
C ASP A 141 20.31 -0.95 -8.83
N LYS A 142 21.21 -1.07 -9.79
CA LYS A 142 21.24 -2.18 -10.73
C LYS A 142 22.67 -2.51 -11.15
N THR A 143 22.98 -3.79 -11.11
CA THR A 143 24.29 -4.30 -11.51
C THR A 143 24.14 -5.40 -12.56
N ALA A 144 25.15 -5.54 -13.40
CA ALA A 144 25.31 -6.66 -14.33
C ALA A 144 26.59 -7.41 -14.02
N GLN A 145 26.50 -8.73 -13.96
CA GLN A 145 27.62 -9.64 -13.83
C GLN A 145 27.74 -10.52 -15.08
N THR A 146 28.96 -10.63 -15.58
CA THR A 146 29.29 -11.40 -16.78
C THR A 146 30.56 -12.20 -16.53
N SER A 147 30.70 -13.36 -17.19
CA SER A 147 31.92 -14.18 -17.12
C SER A 147 33.08 -13.58 -17.94
N THR A 148 32.75 -12.76 -18.94
CA THR A 148 33.68 -12.12 -19.86
C THR A 148 33.29 -10.65 -20.07
N SER A 149 34.24 -9.80 -20.45
CA SER A 149 33.96 -8.42 -20.84
C SER A 149 34.95 -8.01 -21.95
N PRO A 150 34.49 -7.73 -23.18
CA PRO A 150 33.11 -7.79 -23.65
C PRO A 150 32.50 -9.21 -23.67
N VAL A 151 31.17 -9.32 -23.64
CA VAL A 151 30.43 -10.60 -23.81
C VAL A 151 30.21 -10.92 -25.28
N ASN A 152 30.04 -12.18 -25.63
CA ASN A 152 29.70 -12.62 -26.98
C ASN A 152 28.20 -12.87 -27.14
N VAL A 153 27.74 -12.92 -28.39
CA VAL A 153 26.39 -13.42 -28.70
C VAL A 153 26.27 -14.88 -28.22
N GLY A 154 25.23 -15.16 -27.43
CA GLY A 154 24.99 -16.46 -26.79
C GLY A 154 25.37 -16.50 -25.30
N ASP A 155 26.19 -15.55 -24.82
CA ASP A 155 26.60 -15.48 -23.42
C ASP A 155 25.42 -15.10 -22.50
N ILE A 156 25.58 -15.43 -21.22
CA ILE A 156 24.62 -15.11 -20.16
C ILE A 156 25.08 -13.87 -19.39
N ILE A 157 24.15 -12.95 -19.16
CA ILE A 157 24.30 -11.81 -18.26
C ILE A 157 23.40 -12.06 -17.05
N GLU A 158 23.95 -11.92 -15.85
CA GLU A 158 23.20 -11.96 -14.60
C GLU A 158 22.97 -10.53 -14.11
N TYR A 159 21.71 -10.10 -14.08
CA TYR A 159 21.31 -8.81 -13.55
C TYR A 159 20.83 -8.95 -12.12
N SER A 160 21.19 -7.97 -11.28
CA SER A 160 20.66 -7.81 -9.94
C SER A 160 20.11 -6.39 -9.80
N VAL A 161 18.83 -6.26 -9.45
CA VAL A 161 18.18 -4.99 -9.11
C VAL A 161 18.00 -4.93 -7.61
N TYR A 162 18.47 -3.85 -6.99
CA TYR A 162 18.35 -3.61 -5.56
C TYR A 162 17.25 -2.57 -5.32
N LEU A 163 16.30 -2.91 -4.45
CA LEU A 163 15.32 -1.95 -3.94
C LEU A 163 15.53 -1.78 -2.45
N THR A 164 15.58 -0.53 -2.01
CA THR A 164 15.82 -0.17 -0.61
C THR A 164 14.78 0.84 -0.15
N HIS A 165 14.45 0.82 1.14
CA HIS A 165 13.66 1.87 1.77
C HIS A 165 14.50 2.56 2.85
N SER A 166 14.82 3.82 2.61
CA SER A 166 15.74 4.62 3.43
C SER A 166 15.03 5.80 4.09
N GLY A 167 15.34 6.04 5.36
CA GLY A 167 14.63 7.04 6.16
C GLY A 167 13.18 6.67 6.45
N GLY A 168 12.43 7.63 7.02
CA GLY A 168 11.03 7.45 7.36
C GLY A 168 10.76 6.49 8.54
N THR A 169 9.51 6.44 8.96
CA THR A 169 9.02 5.49 9.98
C THR A 169 7.76 4.74 9.53
N ALA A 170 7.19 5.07 8.35
CA ALA A 170 6.12 4.30 7.72
C ALA A 170 6.65 3.33 6.65
N PRO A 171 5.97 2.21 6.39
CA PRO A 171 6.24 1.38 5.22
C PRO A 171 5.95 2.13 3.91
N ALA A 172 6.73 1.84 2.88
CA ALA A 172 6.59 2.41 1.55
C ALA A 172 6.18 1.34 0.54
N SER A 173 5.14 1.61 -0.24
CA SER A 173 4.73 0.76 -1.36
C SER A 173 5.37 1.27 -2.65
N THR A 174 5.87 0.34 -3.48
CA THR A 174 6.48 0.67 -4.77
C THR A 174 6.27 -0.46 -5.77
N SER A 175 6.36 -0.12 -7.05
CA SER A 175 6.43 -1.06 -8.16
C SER A 175 7.73 -0.85 -8.93
N MET A 176 8.30 -1.94 -9.42
CA MET A 176 9.50 -1.97 -10.25
C MET A 176 9.20 -2.70 -11.55
N VAL A 177 9.66 -2.12 -12.66
CA VAL A 177 9.61 -2.72 -14.00
C VAL A 177 10.98 -2.63 -14.64
N ASP A 178 11.44 -3.76 -15.18
CA ASP A 178 12.69 -3.89 -15.91
C ASP A 178 12.38 -4.48 -17.29
N GLN A 179 12.23 -3.60 -18.28
CA GLN A 179 11.94 -4.02 -19.65
C GLN A 179 13.20 -4.57 -20.31
N LEU A 180 13.16 -5.83 -20.76
CA LEU A 180 14.30 -6.45 -21.39
C LEU A 180 14.57 -5.81 -22.76
N PRO A 181 15.80 -5.34 -23.02
CA PRO A 181 16.19 -4.80 -24.33
C PRO A 181 16.01 -5.81 -25.46
N ALA A 182 15.96 -5.32 -26.70
CA ALA A 182 15.69 -6.13 -27.89
C ALA A 182 16.76 -7.25 -28.08
N GLU A 183 18.00 -6.95 -27.69
CA GLU A 183 19.21 -7.75 -27.85
C GLU A 183 19.23 -9.00 -26.98
N VAL A 184 18.41 -9.08 -25.93
CA VAL A 184 18.46 -10.15 -24.94
C VAL A 184 17.13 -10.89 -24.81
N VAL A 185 17.17 -12.10 -24.28
CA VAL A 185 15.98 -12.86 -23.91
C VAL A 185 16.15 -13.42 -22.52
N LEU A 186 15.06 -13.51 -21.74
CA LEU A 186 15.09 -14.12 -20.42
C LEU A 186 15.62 -15.56 -20.49
N ALA A 187 16.60 -15.86 -19.65
CA ALA A 187 17.23 -17.17 -19.54
C ALA A 187 16.88 -17.88 -18.21
N SER A 188 16.48 -17.11 -17.18
CA SER A 188 15.92 -17.67 -15.94
C SER A 188 14.80 -16.78 -15.40
N PRO A 189 13.77 -17.34 -14.73
CA PRO A 189 12.80 -16.55 -13.99
C PRO A 189 13.47 -15.62 -12.96
N PRO A 190 12.86 -14.47 -12.65
CA PRO A 190 13.35 -13.59 -11.61
C PRO A 190 13.15 -14.22 -10.22
N VAL A 191 14.13 -14.01 -9.33
CA VAL A 191 14.09 -14.46 -7.94
C VAL A 191 14.28 -13.26 -7.03
N VAL A 192 13.43 -13.12 -6.01
CA VAL A 192 13.54 -12.07 -5.00
C VAL A 192 14.23 -12.62 -3.76
N THR A 193 15.31 -11.99 -3.34
CA THR A 193 16.01 -12.26 -2.10
C THR A 193 15.80 -11.09 -1.15
N GLU A 194 15.35 -11.39 0.07
CA GLU A 194 15.31 -10.39 1.13
C GLU A 194 16.71 -10.16 1.68
N LEU A 195 17.22 -8.93 1.59
CA LEU A 195 18.55 -8.56 2.10
C LEU A 195 18.47 -8.07 3.55
N THR A 196 17.42 -7.30 3.85
CA THR A 196 17.05 -6.93 5.21
C THR A 196 15.55 -7.18 5.42
N PRO A 197 15.13 -7.66 6.60
CA PRO A 197 13.76 -8.14 6.81
C PRO A 197 12.67 -7.09 6.58
N SER A 198 11.44 -7.57 6.44
CA SER A 198 10.19 -6.82 6.40
C SER A 198 9.85 -6.21 5.04
N ALA A 199 10.12 -6.99 3.99
CA ALA A 199 9.67 -6.76 2.62
C ALA A 199 8.63 -7.80 2.17
N ALA A 200 7.61 -7.39 1.43
CA ALA A 200 6.63 -8.32 0.85
C ALA A 200 6.03 -7.79 -0.45
N PRO A 201 5.73 -8.63 -1.46
CA PRO A 201 6.00 -10.06 -1.51
C PRO A 201 7.45 -10.37 -1.91
N LEU A 202 7.97 -11.55 -1.55
CA LEU A 202 9.27 -12.04 -2.02
C LEU A 202 9.13 -12.82 -3.34
N VAL A 203 8.31 -12.30 -4.25
CA VAL A 203 8.06 -12.88 -5.57
C VAL A 203 8.00 -11.77 -6.60
N ALA A 204 8.73 -11.95 -7.70
CA ALA A 204 8.69 -11.11 -8.90
C ALA A 204 8.17 -11.96 -10.07
N ASN A 205 7.55 -11.31 -11.04
CA ASN A 205 6.96 -11.97 -12.19
C ASN A 205 7.68 -11.56 -13.48
N PHE A 206 7.58 -12.39 -14.51
CA PHE A 206 7.99 -12.04 -15.85
C PHE A 206 6.77 -11.92 -16.75
N ASN A 207 6.61 -10.76 -17.37
CA ASN A 207 5.54 -10.45 -18.31
C ASN A 207 6.08 -10.48 -19.74
N ALA A 208 5.86 -11.59 -20.45
CA ALA A 208 6.35 -11.77 -21.82
C ALA A 208 5.70 -10.85 -22.86
N ALA A 209 4.58 -10.19 -22.53
CA ALA A 209 3.85 -9.30 -23.43
C ALA A 209 4.33 -7.83 -23.34
N SER A 210 5.23 -7.50 -22.42
CA SER A 210 5.72 -6.14 -22.19
C SER A 210 6.99 -5.84 -22.97
N GLY A 211 7.08 -4.68 -23.63
CA GLY A 211 8.28 -4.28 -24.36
C GLY A 211 8.67 -5.24 -25.51
N PRO A 212 9.91 -5.18 -25.99
CA PRO A 212 10.35 -5.99 -27.13
C PRO A 212 10.62 -7.46 -26.77
N ASN A 213 10.99 -7.78 -25.51
CA ASN A 213 11.33 -9.13 -25.06
C ASN A 213 10.79 -9.49 -23.68
N GLY A 214 9.71 -8.86 -23.24
CA GLY A 214 9.16 -9.02 -21.91
C GLY A 214 9.76 -8.07 -20.87
N ALA A 215 9.19 -8.08 -19.69
CA ALA A 215 9.65 -7.30 -18.54
C ALA A 215 9.66 -8.12 -17.26
N VAL A 216 10.64 -7.87 -16.39
CA VAL A 216 10.61 -8.33 -14.99
C VAL A 216 9.87 -7.29 -14.16
N GLU A 217 8.87 -7.73 -13.40
CA GLU A 217 7.95 -6.87 -12.66
C GLU A 217 7.90 -7.29 -11.18
N TRP A 218 7.95 -6.31 -10.29
CA TRP A 218 7.74 -6.48 -8.86
C TRP A 218 6.82 -5.38 -8.33
N SER A 219 5.97 -5.69 -7.37
CA SER A 219 5.13 -4.71 -6.68
C SER A 219 4.90 -5.16 -5.26
N GLY A 220 5.18 -4.28 -4.31
CA GLY A 220 5.13 -4.64 -2.91
C GLY A 220 5.41 -3.48 -1.98
N THR A 221 5.63 -3.83 -0.71
CA THR A 221 5.86 -2.90 0.39
C THR A 221 7.19 -3.21 1.06
N LEU A 222 7.93 -2.15 1.39
CA LEU A 222 9.19 -2.17 2.14
C LEU A 222 9.00 -1.38 3.44
N SER A 223 9.30 -2.00 4.58
CA SER A 223 9.32 -1.31 5.87
C SER A 223 10.55 -0.38 5.98
N PRO A 224 10.60 0.57 6.95
CA PRO A 224 11.81 1.35 7.25
C PRO A 224 13.07 0.48 7.37
N GLY A 225 14.07 0.73 6.52
CA GLY A 225 15.32 -0.03 6.47
C GLY A 225 15.25 -1.40 5.79
N ALA A 226 14.11 -1.77 5.19
CA ALA A 226 13.97 -3.00 4.41
C ALA A 226 14.65 -2.86 3.03
N ALA A 227 15.18 -3.98 2.53
CA ALA A 227 15.89 -4.05 1.26
C ALA A 227 15.74 -5.43 0.64
N ILE A 228 15.55 -5.46 -0.67
CA ILE A 228 15.48 -6.69 -1.46
C ILE A 228 16.41 -6.61 -2.67
N ARG A 229 16.78 -7.78 -3.19
CA ARG A 229 17.47 -7.94 -4.46
C ARG A 229 16.66 -8.84 -5.38
N ILE A 230 16.52 -8.44 -6.63
CA ILE A 230 15.81 -9.18 -7.66
C ILE A 230 16.85 -9.62 -8.69
N ASP A 231 17.09 -10.93 -8.76
CA ASP A 231 18.09 -11.55 -9.62
C ASP A 231 17.41 -12.22 -10.82
N PHE A 232 17.91 -11.97 -12.02
CA PHE A 232 17.45 -12.66 -13.23
C PHE A 232 18.57 -12.75 -14.27
N LYS A 233 18.52 -13.81 -15.09
CA LYS A 233 19.52 -14.07 -16.13
C LYS A 233 18.92 -13.83 -17.49
N VAL A 234 19.71 -13.25 -18.39
CA VAL A 234 19.36 -13.10 -19.80
C VAL A 234 20.45 -13.69 -20.70
N ARG A 235 20.05 -14.10 -21.91
CA ARG A 235 20.96 -14.53 -22.96
C ARG A 235 21.06 -13.47 -24.04
N VAL A 236 22.28 -13.14 -24.47
CA VAL A 236 22.53 -12.24 -25.61
C VAL A 236 22.14 -12.95 -26.90
N ARG A 237 21.23 -12.37 -27.69
CA ARG A 237 20.75 -12.94 -28.96
C ARG A 237 21.40 -12.33 -30.19
N TYR A 238 21.70 -11.04 -30.16
CA TYR A 238 22.31 -10.35 -31.27
C TYR A 238 23.08 -9.12 -30.81
N CYS A 239 23.94 -8.63 -31.68
CA CYS A 239 24.81 -7.53 -31.38
C CYS A 239 24.08 -6.17 -31.44
N PRO A 240 24.16 -5.34 -30.39
CA PRO A 240 23.63 -3.98 -30.42
C PRO A 240 24.43 -3.11 -31.42
N PRO A 241 23.78 -2.14 -32.11
CA PRO A 241 24.45 -1.28 -33.09
C PRO A 241 25.65 -0.48 -32.54
N ASN A 242 25.62 -0.13 -31.25
CA ASN A 242 26.66 0.62 -30.56
C ASN A 242 27.61 -0.29 -29.74
N GLY A 243 27.46 -1.62 -29.81
CA GLY A 243 28.25 -2.57 -29.02
C GLY A 243 27.95 -2.56 -27.52
N VAL A 244 26.86 -1.93 -27.07
CA VAL A 244 26.48 -1.86 -25.64
C VAL A 244 25.00 -2.22 -25.47
N ILE A 245 24.72 -3.22 -24.63
CA ILE A 245 23.36 -3.50 -24.16
C ILE A 245 23.10 -2.57 -22.98
N GLN A 246 22.08 -1.73 -23.09
CA GLN A 246 21.63 -0.84 -22.02
C GLN A 246 20.38 -1.43 -21.38
N ASN A 247 20.47 -1.82 -20.10
CA ASN A 247 19.34 -2.38 -19.38
C ASN A 247 18.88 -1.48 -18.24
N ILE A 248 17.63 -1.03 -18.25
CA ILE A 248 17.11 -0.03 -17.29
C ILE A 248 15.98 -0.64 -16.46
N ALA A 249 16.14 -0.62 -15.13
CA ALA A 249 15.05 -0.85 -14.20
C ALA A 249 14.46 0.50 -13.78
N VAL A 250 13.14 0.58 -13.68
CA VAL A 250 12.38 1.75 -13.23
C VAL A 250 11.57 1.36 -12.01
N ALA A 251 11.62 2.16 -10.95
CA ALA A 251 10.72 2.03 -9.80
C ALA A 251 10.02 3.36 -9.48
N HIS A 252 8.98 3.31 -8.65
CA HIS A 252 8.23 4.50 -8.23
C HIS A 252 8.54 4.89 -6.78
N GLN A 253 8.73 6.18 -6.54
CA GLN A 253 8.76 6.74 -5.19
C GLN A 253 7.38 6.72 -4.54
N VAL A 254 7.34 7.01 -3.23
CA VAL A 254 6.09 7.11 -2.45
C VAL A 254 5.17 8.23 -2.98
N ASP A 255 5.75 9.27 -3.59
CA ASP A 255 5.02 10.36 -4.25
C ASP A 255 4.62 10.05 -5.71
N GLY A 256 4.94 8.86 -6.20
CA GLY A 256 4.66 8.41 -7.56
C GLY A 256 5.71 8.81 -8.61
N SER A 257 6.75 9.57 -8.26
CA SER A 257 7.82 9.92 -9.20
C SER A 257 8.68 8.71 -9.59
N GLU A 258 9.18 8.67 -10.82
CA GLU A 258 10.04 7.58 -11.29
C GLU A 258 11.50 7.75 -10.85
N ILE A 259 12.11 6.65 -10.44
CA ILE A 259 13.55 6.50 -10.23
C ILE A 259 14.08 5.36 -11.10
N LYS A 260 15.32 5.47 -11.58
CA LYS A 260 15.89 4.57 -12.58
C LYS A 260 17.27 4.08 -12.18
N ALA A 261 17.55 2.82 -12.50
CA ALA A 261 18.88 2.24 -12.40
C ALA A 261 19.27 1.56 -13.71
N LEU A 262 20.45 1.90 -14.22
CA LEU A 262 21.00 1.43 -15.49
C LEU A 262 22.14 0.46 -15.24
N ALA A 263 22.19 -0.62 -16.01
CA ALA A 263 23.36 -1.48 -16.10
C ALA A 263 23.73 -1.71 -17.58
N ASP A 264 24.90 -1.21 -17.98
CA ASP A 264 25.43 -1.32 -19.33
C ASP A 264 26.40 -2.50 -19.46
N VAL A 265 26.27 -3.27 -20.53
CA VAL A 265 27.15 -4.41 -20.84
C VAL A 265 27.72 -4.29 -22.24
N LYS A 266 29.05 -4.31 -22.37
CA LYS A 266 29.75 -4.30 -23.65
C LYS A 266 29.67 -5.66 -24.33
N VAL A 267 29.38 -5.66 -25.63
CA VAL A 267 29.27 -6.86 -26.47
C VAL A 267 30.35 -6.83 -27.55
N ASP A 268 31.02 -7.95 -27.76
CA ASP A 268 31.95 -8.12 -28.86
C ASP A 268 31.15 -8.36 -30.15
N CYS A 269 31.13 -7.31 -30.97
CA CYS A 269 30.46 -7.32 -32.27
C CYS A 269 31.42 -7.48 -33.44
N THR A 270 32.65 -7.89 -33.16
CA THR A 270 33.56 -8.32 -34.21
C THR A 270 33.09 -9.69 -34.71
N ILE A 271 32.27 -9.68 -35.76
CA ILE A 271 31.91 -10.89 -36.48
C ILE A 271 33.21 -11.42 -37.11
N THR A 272 33.89 -12.38 -36.48
CA THR A 272 34.77 -13.28 -37.22
C THR A 272 33.87 -14.00 -38.23
N LYS A 273 33.92 -13.55 -39.49
CA LYS A 273 33.16 -14.11 -40.62
C LYS A 273 33.22 -15.65 -40.52
N PRO A 274 32.13 -16.34 -40.16
CA PRO A 274 32.08 -17.78 -40.35
C PRO A 274 32.24 -17.97 -41.86
N GLY A 275 33.08 -18.89 -42.31
CA GLY A 275 33.30 -19.19 -43.74
C GLY A 275 32.09 -19.80 -44.45
N LEU A 276 30.87 -19.41 -44.08
CA LEU A 276 29.61 -19.82 -44.68
C LEU A 276 29.12 -18.73 -45.62
N ASP A 277 29.34 -18.96 -46.91
CA ASP A 277 28.76 -18.20 -47.99
C ASP A 277 27.39 -18.81 -48.34
N LEU A 278 26.31 -18.09 -48.06
CA LEU A 278 24.94 -18.52 -48.38
C LEU A 278 24.57 -18.01 -49.78
N GLN A 279 24.65 -18.88 -50.78
CA GLN A 279 24.16 -18.56 -52.12
C GLN A 279 22.70 -18.99 -52.30
N LYS A 280 21.81 -18.01 -52.46
CA LYS A 280 20.41 -18.24 -52.83
C LYS A 280 20.33 -18.40 -54.35
N HIS A 281 19.96 -19.59 -54.82
CA HIS A 281 19.56 -19.81 -56.21
C HIS A 281 18.04 -19.82 -56.32
N ILE A 282 17.48 -18.96 -57.16
CA ILE A 282 16.07 -18.97 -57.53
C ILE A 282 15.94 -19.91 -58.74
N ILE A 283 15.27 -21.05 -58.55
CA ILE A 283 14.92 -21.93 -59.67
C ILE A 283 13.54 -21.50 -60.16
N ILE A 284 13.48 -20.87 -61.33
CA ILE A 284 12.22 -20.67 -62.07
C ILE A 284 12.04 -21.94 -62.91
N ARG A 285 10.98 -22.70 -62.63
CA ARG A 285 10.53 -23.79 -63.51
C ARG A 285 9.52 -23.18 -64.47
N ASP A 286 9.88 -23.08 -65.74
CA ASP A 286 8.88 -22.88 -66.79
C ASP A 286 8.01 -24.14 -66.87
N GLY A 287 6.70 -23.93 -67.04
CA GLY A 287 5.63 -24.90 -66.80
C GLY A 287 5.72 -26.23 -67.52
#